data_AF-A3QA58-F1
#
_entry.id   AF-A3QA58-F1
#
_cell.length_a   1.000
_cell.length_b   1.000
_cell.length_c   1.000
_cell.angle_alpha   90.00
_cell.angle_beta   90.00
_cell.angle_gamma   90.00
#
_symmetry.space_group_name_H-M   'P 1'
#
loop_
_entity.id
_entity.type
_entity.pdbx_description
1 polymer ?
#
loop_
_entity_poly.entity_id
_entity_poly.type
_entity_poly.pdbx_seq_one_letter_code
_entity_poly.pdbx_strand_id
1 'polypeptide(L)'
;MKQGCLIIGLGLGAMTINANAQQCNLSITGTVPEGINLDKLVVSTYNKELPVTSRDFSLCASKQDLQVVGRHSPRNTIYLMDKSGAIPRGIYTAEVFVQSKAINLGATSTLTKQACDLRCGYYASQRIQASHGLQQLAAQYRQVPATDSKAIAAFYAKHKTALTDLYFDGITPKTMAPIDSSAFWVDPYSGAGLYFESPASLLSGTYSEYVGTKIRQARQQDKAVAEVVKQHKASLQGLMKGFDSWQARGDAIAAVTDELKASQDPAATEVAQIFIDGYQAAEATLKAYLANDNKTPIASLTQADKAFELLLADWTVAAYTHSKDKQAFSALFSEQFKLKLPIKDRELDKALSRLIDLPSHLSKMSLEQGYQNIQVEFKDALPKSSERYDFKDALHSVSFVYEKGAWRLDSVSQLPIAHYETN
;
A
#
# COMPACT_ATOMS: atom_id res chain seq x y z
N MET A 1 -67.03 -31.24 13.56
CA MET A 1 -67.11 -32.15 14.73
C MET A 1 -66.33 -33.41 14.43
N LYS A 2 -65.42 -33.81 15.35
CA LYS A 2 -64.76 -35.13 15.51
C LYS A 2 -63.80 -35.55 14.36
N GLN A 3 -62.55 -35.99 14.54
CA GLN A 3 -61.72 -36.54 15.64
C GLN A 3 -60.25 -36.11 15.37
N GLY A 4 -59.38 -35.78 16.35
CA GLY A 4 -58.71 -36.68 17.32
C GLY A 4 -57.50 -37.36 16.65
N CYS A 5 -56.25 -37.38 17.13
CA CYS A 5 -55.68 -37.25 18.47
C CYS A 5 -54.18 -36.88 18.41
N LEU A 6 -53.69 -36.28 19.50
CA LEU A 6 -52.29 -36.32 19.98
C LEU A 6 -51.78 -37.76 20.15
N ILE A 7 -50.45 -37.97 20.09
CA ILE A 7 -49.64 -38.47 21.23
C ILE A 7 -48.13 -38.41 20.91
N ILE A 8 -47.44 -37.62 21.77
CA ILE A 8 -46.20 -37.88 22.53
C ILE A 8 -44.94 -38.33 21.78
N GLY A 9 -43.90 -37.49 21.91
CA GLY A 9 -42.56 -37.75 21.38
C GLY A 9 -41.65 -38.61 22.26
N LEU A 10 -40.45 -38.81 21.74
CA LEU A 10 -39.23 -39.10 22.47
C LEU A 10 -38.11 -38.35 21.76
N GLY A 11 -37.54 -37.37 22.46
CA GLY A 11 -36.22 -36.85 22.11
C GLY A 11 -35.14 -37.87 22.48
N LEU A 12 -34.08 -37.92 21.68
CA LEU A 12 -32.69 -37.74 22.08
C LEU A 12 -31.79 -38.32 20.99
N GLY A 13 -30.98 -37.43 20.45
CA GLY A 13 -30.00 -37.71 19.42
C GLY A 13 -29.46 -36.39 18.91
N ALA A 14 -29.02 -35.54 19.84
CA ALA A 14 -28.22 -34.38 19.53
C ALA A 14 -26.96 -34.86 18.79
N MET A 15 -27.00 -34.83 17.46
CA MET A 15 -25.79 -34.58 16.71
C MET A 15 -25.49 -33.11 16.97
N THR A 16 -24.65 -32.88 17.97
CA THR A 16 -23.80 -31.69 18.02
C THR A 16 -23.10 -31.64 16.67
N ILE A 17 -23.69 -30.90 15.74
CA ILE A 17 -22.98 -30.43 14.56
C ILE A 17 -21.86 -29.61 15.18
N ASN A 18 -20.64 -30.15 15.08
CA ASN A 18 -19.42 -29.38 15.25
C ASN A 18 -19.42 -28.35 14.11
N ALA A 19 -20.23 -27.31 14.27
CA ALA A 19 -20.22 -26.13 13.46
C ALA A 19 -19.05 -25.28 13.92
N ASN A 20 -17.83 -25.81 13.75
CA ASN A 20 -16.81 -24.97 13.14
C ASN A 20 -17.34 -24.68 11.74
N ALA A 21 -18.23 -23.69 11.63
CA ALA A 21 -18.58 -23.11 10.35
C ALA A 21 -17.25 -22.62 9.77
N GLN A 22 -16.62 -23.44 8.95
CA GLN A 22 -15.40 -23.06 8.25
C GLN A 22 -15.75 -21.78 7.52
N GLN A 23 -15.15 -20.67 7.97
CA GLN A 23 -15.45 -19.36 7.45
C GLN A 23 -15.16 -19.39 5.95
N CYS A 24 -16.19 -19.21 5.13
CA CYS A 24 -16.03 -19.24 3.68
C CYS A 24 -15.35 -17.97 3.19
N ASN A 25 -14.02 -17.96 3.19
CA ASN A 25 -13.28 -16.80 2.71
C ASN A 25 -13.24 -16.72 1.18
N LEU A 26 -13.30 -17.87 0.51
CA LEU A 26 -13.29 -17.99 -0.94
C LEU A 26 -14.29 -19.07 -1.39
N SER A 27 -15.23 -18.69 -2.25
CA SER A 27 -16.06 -19.63 -3.00
C SER A 27 -15.36 -20.05 -4.29
N ILE A 28 -15.27 -21.35 -4.55
CA ILE A 28 -14.68 -21.92 -5.77
C ILE A 28 -15.78 -22.70 -6.48
N THR A 29 -16.17 -22.23 -7.65
CA THR A 29 -17.20 -22.85 -8.48
C THR A 29 -16.61 -23.34 -9.79
N GLY A 30 -17.30 -24.24 -10.48
CA GLY A 30 -16.93 -24.66 -11.82
C GLY A 30 -17.76 -25.83 -12.33
N THR A 31 -17.54 -26.17 -13.59
CA THR A 31 -18.18 -27.32 -14.24
C THR A 31 -17.11 -28.25 -14.79
N VAL A 32 -17.21 -29.53 -14.42
CA VAL A 32 -16.32 -30.58 -14.90
C VAL A 32 -16.66 -30.91 -16.36
N PRO A 33 -15.70 -30.83 -17.30
CA PRO A 33 -15.94 -31.20 -18.70
C PRO A 33 -16.50 -32.61 -18.86
N GLU A 34 -17.33 -32.81 -19.87
CA GLU A 34 -17.88 -34.13 -20.21
C GLU A 34 -16.75 -35.15 -20.48
N GLY A 35 -17.03 -36.42 -20.18
CA GLY A 35 -16.09 -37.52 -20.38
C GLY A 35 -15.01 -37.68 -19.29
N ILE A 36 -14.87 -36.74 -18.35
CA ILE A 36 -13.98 -36.88 -17.18
C ILE A 36 -14.69 -37.60 -16.05
N ASN A 37 -14.08 -38.61 -15.42
CA ASN A 37 -14.65 -39.29 -14.25
C ASN A 37 -14.50 -38.43 -12.97
N LEU A 38 -15.53 -38.43 -12.12
CA LEU A 38 -15.54 -37.70 -10.84
C LEU A 38 -14.76 -38.43 -9.73
N ASP A 39 -14.59 -39.75 -9.81
CA ASP A 39 -14.06 -40.59 -8.71
C ASP A 39 -12.69 -40.16 -8.16
N LYS A 40 -11.89 -39.45 -8.95
CA LYS A 40 -10.54 -38.97 -8.60
C LYS A 40 -10.32 -37.49 -8.96
N LEU A 41 -11.40 -36.72 -8.97
CA LEU A 41 -11.36 -35.30 -9.29
C LEU A 41 -11.27 -34.46 -8.02
N VAL A 42 -10.32 -33.53 -8.01
CA VAL A 42 -10.11 -32.61 -6.89
C VAL A 42 -9.90 -31.20 -7.38
N VAL A 43 -10.33 -30.21 -6.59
CA VAL A 43 -9.75 -28.88 -6.64
C VAL A 43 -8.50 -28.91 -5.77
N SER A 44 -7.35 -28.86 -6.42
CA SER A 44 -6.03 -28.91 -5.80
C SER A 44 -5.43 -27.52 -5.69
N THR A 45 -4.82 -27.29 -4.54
CA THR A 45 -3.91 -26.17 -4.25
C THR A 45 -2.58 -26.74 -3.80
N TYR A 46 -1.58 -25.89 -3.51
CA TYR A 46 -0.29 -26.38 -3.00
C TYR A 46 -0.41 -27.22 -1.70
N ASN A 47 -1.43 -27.00 -0.86
CA ASN A 47 -1.50 -27.63 0.49
C ASN A 47 -2.79 -28.39 0.78
N LYS A 48 -3.84 -28.15 -0.01
CA LYS A 48 -5.14 -28.75 0.22
C LYS A 48 -5.75 -29.22 -1.09
N GLU A 49 -6.32 -30.41 -1.03
CA GLU A 49 -7.17 -30.97 -2.07
C GLU A 49 -8.60 -31.03 -1.54
N LEU A 50 -9.53 -30.55 -2.35
CA LEU A 50 -10.96 -30.57 -2.06
C LEU A 50 -11.63 -31.50 -3.07
N PRO A 51 -12.29 -32.60 -2.63
CA PRO A 51 -12.91 -33.54 -3.55
C PRO A 51 -14.05 -32.88 -4.34
N VAL A 52 -14.15 -33.22 -5.62
CA VAL A 52 -15.24 -32.78 -6.51
C VAL A 52 -16.15 -33.96 -6.77
N THR A 53 -17.33 -33.95 -6.15
CA THR A 53 -18.30 -35.06 -6.21
C THR A 53 -19.45 -34.83 -7.18
N SER A 54 -19.54 -33.63 -7.78
CA SER A 54 -20.58 -33.25 -8.72
C SER A 54 -20.00 -32.59 -9.97
N ARG A 55 -20.71 -32.71 -11.10
CA ARG A 55 -20.34 -32.07 -12.38
C ARG A 55 -20.30 -30.54 -12.25
N ASP A 56 -21.35 -29.96 -11.70
CA ASP A 56 -21.36 -28.57 -11.26
C ASP A 56 -21.02 -28.56 -9.77
N PHE A 57 -19.90 -27.95 -9.41
CA PHE A 57 -19.41 -27.93 -8.04
C PHE A 57 -19.35 -26.52 -7.48
N SER A 58 -19.54 -26.44 -6.16
CA SER A 58 -19.33 -25.25 -5.37
C SER A 58 -18.65 -25.66 -4.08
N LEU A 59 -17.39 -25.26 -3.97
CA LEU A 59 -16.52 -25.56 -2.84
C LEU A 59 -16.24 -24.29 -2.07
N CYS A 60 -16.01 -24.47 -0.78
CA CYS A 60 -15.69 -23.40 0.14
C CYS A 60 -14.30 -23.63 0.72
N ALA A 61 -13.46 -22.60 0.74
CA ALA A 61 -12.13 -22.68 1.31
C ALA A 61 -11.78 -21.43 2.12
N SER A 62 -11.00 -21.62 3.17
CA SER A 62 -10.35 -20.50 3.87
C SER A 62 -9.12 -20.02 3.06
N LYS A 63 -8.69 -18.77 3.23
CA LYS A 63 -7.44 -18.30 2.60
C LYS A 63 -6.20 -19.00 3.15
N GLN A 64 -6.29 -19.50 4.38
CA GLN A 64 -5.25 -20.31 5.04
C GLN A 64 -5.05 -21.63 4.32
N ASP A 65 -6.14 -22.34 4.03
CA ASP A 65 -6.12 -23.61 3.30
C ASP A 65 -5.44 -23.48 1.93
N LEU A 66 -5.62 -22.32 1.29
CA LEU A 66 -5.07 -22.01 -0.03
C LEU A 66 -3.70 -21.29 0.05
N GLN A 67 -3.16 -21.10 1.25
CA GLN A 67 -1.91 -20.37 1.56
C GLN A 67 -1.79 -19.01 0.87
N VAL A 68 -2.89 -18.27 0.68
CA VAL A 68 -2.87 -17.00 -0.07
C VAL A 68 -1.95 -16.00 0.61
N VAL A 69 -0.83 -15.68 -0.05
CA VAL A 69 0.12 -14.67 0.44
C VAL A 69 -0.37 -13.27 0.07
N GLY A 70 -0.18 -12.28 0.94
CA GLY A 70 -0.55 -10.89 0.63
C GLY A 70 0.48 -10.17 -0.22
N ARG A 71 0.67 -10.68 -1.44
CA ARG A 71 1.45 -10.07 -2.53
C ARG A 71 0.51 -9.59 -3.63
N HIS A 72 0.96 -8.62 -4.43
CA HIS A 72 0.18 -8.09 -5.56
C HIS A 72 0.00 -9.16 -6.65
N SER A 73 1.10 -9.74 -7.14
CA SER A 73 1.07 -10.86 -8.09
C SER A 73 1.17 -12.19 -7.33
N PRO A 74 0.18 -13.10 -7.46
CA PRO A 74 0.17 -14.35 -6.72
C PRO A 74 1.15 -15.35 -7.33
N ARG A 75 1.75 -16.18 -6.48
CA ARG A 75 2.35 -17.46 -6.91
C ARG A 75 1.39 -18.63 -6.73
N ASN A 76 0.22 -18.36 -6.16
CA ASN A 76 -0.73 -19.39 -5.80
C ASN A 76 -1.71 -19.57 -6.94
N THR A 77 -1.88 -20.83 -7.30
CA THR A 77 -2.76 -21.25 -8.36
C THR A 77 -3.56 -22.43 -7.86
N ILE A 78 -4.85 -22.42 -8.15
CA ILE A 78 -5.73 -23.57 -7.94
C ILE A 78 -5.96 -24.29 -9.25
N TYR A 79 -6.15 -25.60 -9.16
CA TYR A 79 -6.31 -26.47 -10.30
C TYR A 79 -7.52 -27.37 -10.08
N LEU A 80 -8.39 -27.47 -11.07
CA LEU A 80 -9.24 -28.64 -11.19
C LEU A 80 -8.35 -29.76 -11.75
N MET A 81 -8.16 -30.82 -10.99
CA MET A 81 -7.16 -31.86 -11.28
C MET A 81 -7.80 -33.25 -11.31
N ASP A 82 -7.51 -33.99 -12.37
CA ASP A 82 -7.85 -35.41 -12.51
C ASP A 82 -6.64 -36.25 -12.06
N LYS A 83 -6.84 -37.03 -10.99
CA LYS A 83 -5.84 -37.92 -10.40
C LYS A 83 -6.04 -39.39 -10.79
N SER A 84 -6.83 -39.67 -11.83
CA SER A 84 -7.09 -41.03 -12.28
C SER A 84 -5.88 -41.71 -12.93
N GLY A 85 -5.01 -40.94 -13.59
CA GLY A 85 -3.78 -41.43 -14.23
C GLY A 85 -2.56 -41.47 -13.30
N ALA A 86 -1.46 -42.05 -13.81
CA ALA A 86 -0.17 -42.12 -13.10
C ALA A 86 0.45 -40.73 -12.82
N ILE A 87 0.14 -39.74 -13.66
CA ILE A 87 0.53 -38.34 -13.47
C ILE A 87 -0.76 -37.53 -13.35
N PRO A 88 -0.97 -36.81 -12.23
CA PRO A 88 -2.11 -35.92 -12.08
C PRO A 88 -2.18 -34.89 -13.20
N ARG A 89 -3.38 -34.66 -13.73
CA ARG A 89 -3.60 -33.80 -14.88
C ARG A 89 -4.42 -32.58 -14.49
N GLY A 90 -3.91 -31.39 -14.77
CA GLY A 90 -4.68 -30.14 -14.65
C GLY A 90 -5.67 -29.98 -15.82
N ILE A 91 -6.94 -29.76 -15.50
CA ILE A 91 -8.03 -29.51 -16.46
C ILE A 91 -8.23 -28.01 -16.62
N TYR A 92 -8.51 -27.33 -15.51
CA TYR A 92 -8.66 -25.88 -15.44
C TYR A 92 -7.83 -25.32 -14.31
N THR A 93 -7.51 -24.04 -14.42
CA THR A 93 -6.65 -23.35 -13.46
C THR A 93 -7.10 -21.91 -13.24
N ALA A 94 -6.80 -21.37 -12.06
CA ALA A 94 -7.03 -19.96 -11.74
C ALA A 94 -5.97 -19.46 -10.75
N GLU A 95 -5.59 -18.19 -10.90
CA GLU A 95 -4.79 -17.48 -9.90
C GLU A 95 -5.68 -17.07 -8.71
N VAL A 96 -5.12 -17.11 -7.51
CA VAL A 96 -5.83 -16.68 -6.29
C VAL A 96 -5.14 -15.47 -5.68
N PHE A 97 -5.90 -14.38 -5.54
CA PHE A 97 -5.44 -13.14 -4.95
C PHE A 97 -5.98 -13.02 -3.52
N VAL A 98 -5.31 -12.26 -2.66
CA VAL A 98 -5.83 -11.98 -1.32
C VAL A 98 -7.12 -11.16 -1.38
N GLN A 99 -7.39 -10.45 -2.46
CA GLN A 99 -8.64 -9.73 -2.71
C GLN A 99 -9.78 -10.67 -3.15
N SER A 100 -9.48 -11.86 -3.69
CA SER A 100 -10.48 -12.79 -4.24
C SER A 100 -11.52 -13.21 -3.19
N LYS A 101 -12.79 -13.20 -3.62
CA LYS A 101 -13.96 -13.66 -2.84
C LYS A 101 -14.67 -14.84 -3.50
N ALA A 102 -14.63 -14.89 -4.83
CA ALA A 102 -15.13 -16.00 -5.62
C ALA A 102 -14.16 -16.28 -6.78
N ILE A 103 -14.07 -17.54 -7.17
CA ILE A 103 -13.38 -17.99 -8.38
C ILE A 103 -14.31 -18.95 -9.12
N ASN A 104 -14.39 -18.77 -10.43
CA ASN A 104 -14.99 -19.74 -11.33
C ASN A 104 -13.87 -20.46 -12.11
N LEU A 105 -13.63 -21.72 -11.78
CA LEU A 105 -12.66 -22.59 -12.44
C LEU A 105 -13.20 -23.05 -13.79
N GLY A 106 -12.58 -22.55 -14.86
CA GLY A 106 -13.00 -22.88 -16.22
C GLY A 106 -12.03 -22.40 -17.30
N ALA A 107 -12.51 -22.39 -18.54
CA ALA A 107 -11.76 -21.88 -19.69
C ALA A 107 -11.31 -20.42 -19.48
N THR A 108 -12.20 -19.54 -19.00
CA THR A 108 -11.92 -18.13 -18.77
C THR A 108 -10.78 -17.93 -17.76
N SER A 109 -10.85 -18.55 -16.59
CA SER A 109 -9.79 -18.44 -15.58
C SER A 109 -8.47 -19.04 -16.05
N THR A 110 -8.54 -20.13 -16.82
CA THR A 110 -7.37 -20.81 -17.38
C THR A 110 -6.64 -19.93 -18.38
N LEU A 111 -7.38 -19.32 -19.31
CA LEU A 111 -6.81 -18.41 -20.30
C LEU A 111 -6.37 -17.09 -19.69
N THR A 112 -7.03 -16.61 -18.63
CA THR A 112 -6.59 -15.41 -17.89
C THR A 112 -5.19 -15.61 -17.34
N LYS A 113 -4.92 -16.76 -16.72
CA LYS A 113 -3.58 -17.09 -16.22
C LYS A 113 -2.52 -17.05 -17.33
N GLN A 114 -2.86 -17.53 -18.53
CA GLN A 114 -1.96 -17.49 -19.70
C GLN A 114 -1.76 -16.06 -20.21
N ALA A 115 -2.81 -15.24 -20.25
CA ALA A 115 -2.73 -13.84 -20.65
C ALA A 115 -1.89 -13.00 -19.67
N CYS A 116 -2.03 -13.28 -18.37
CA CYS A 116 -1.33 -12.59 -17.32
C CYS A 116 0.18 -12.89 -17.31
N ASP A 117 0.58 -14.15 -17.51
CA ASP A 117 1.98 -14.58 -17.51
C ASP A 117 2.78 -14.03 -16.31
N LEU A 118 2.21 -14.17 -15.10
CA LEU A 118 2.75 -13.67 -13.83
C LEU A 118 2.86 -12.14 -13.67
N ARG A 119 2.33 -11.35 -14.62
CA ARG A 119 2.36 -9.87 -14.59
C ARG A 119 1.17 -9.26 -13.87
N CYS A 120 0.01 -9.92 -13.90
CA CYS A 120 -1.22 -9.39 -13.33
C CYS A 120 -1.18 -9.35 -11.79
N GLY A 121 -1.73 -8.28 -11.23
CA GLY A 121 -2.36 -8.31 -9.93
C GLY A 121 -3.86 -8.62 -10.06
N TYR A 122 -4.59 -8.37 -8.98
CA TYR A 122 -6.01 -8.71 -8.89
C TYR A 122 -6.86 -7.96 -9.92
N TYR A 123 -6.62 -6.65 -10.08
CA TYR A 123 -7.47 -5.78 -10.88
C TYR A 123 -7.27 -6.01 -12.38
N ALA A 124 -6.03 -6.16 -12.85
CA ALA A 124 -5.79 -6.58 -14.23
C ALA A 124 -6.40 -7.95 -14.52
N SER A 125 -6.26 -8.92 -13.59
CA SER A 125 -6.85 -10.26 -13.76
C SER A 125 -8.37 -10.21 -13.90
N GLN A 126 -9.06 -9.40 -13.08
CA GLN A 126 -10.52 -9.23 -13.18
C GLN A 126 -10.94 -8.55 -14.49
N ARG A 127 -10.23 -7.51 -14.93
CA ARG A 127 -10.51 -6.84 -16.21
C ARG A 127 -10.35 -7.80 -17.38
N ILE A 128 -9.25 -8.56 -17.42
CA ILE A 128 -8.99 -9.55 -18.47
C ILE A 128 -10.09 -10.61 -18.47
N GLN A 129 -10.48 -11.12 -17.31
CA GLN A 129 -11.60 -12.08 -17.17
C GLN A 129 -12.90 -11.55 -17.78
N ALA A 130 -13.18 -10.26 -17.61
CA ALA A 130 -14.38 -9.62 -18.15
C ALA A 130 -14.27 -9.21 -19.63
N SER A 131 -13.06 -9.20 -20.20
CA SER A 131 -12.84 -8.73 -21.58
C SER A 131 -13.55 -9.61 -22.62
N HIS A 132 -14.15 -8.96 -23.62
CA HIS A 132 -14.84 -9.67 -24.70
C HIS A 132 -13.89 -10.59 -25.48
N GLY A 133 -12.65 -10.15 -25.73
CA GLY A 133 -11.63 -10.94 -26.40
C GLY A 133 -11.32 -12.25 -25.66
N LEU A 134 -11.17 -12.21 -24.33
CA LEU A 134 -10.97 -13.42 -23.55
C LEU A 134 -12.20 -14.33 -23.58
N GLN A 135 -13.42 -13.78 -23.50
CA GLN A 135 -14.65 -14.58 -23.54
C GLN A 135 -14.79 -15.35 -24.87
N GLN A 136 -14.42 -14.73 -25.99
CA GLN A 136 -14.38 -15.40 -27.30
C GLN A 136 -13.35 -16.53 -27.35
N LEU A 137 -12.13 -16.30 -26.84
CA LEU A 137 -11.11 -17.34 -26.77
C LEU A 137 -11.52 -18.47 -25.82
N ALA A 138 -12.18 -18.15 -24.70
CA ALA A 138 -12.68 -19.13 -23.75
C ALA A 138 -13.76 -20.03 -24.37
N ALA A 139 -14.65 -19.47 -25.20
CA ALA A 139 -15.64 -20.24 -25.95
C ALA A 139 -14.98 -21.23 -26.93
N GLN A 140 -13.91 -20.82 -27.62
CA GLN A 140 -13.13 -21.70 -28.49
C GLN A 140 -12.38 -22.78 -27.68
N TYR A 141 -11.77 -22.39 -26.56
CA TYR A 141 -11.01 -23.31 -25.71
C TYR A 141 -11.89 -24.40 -25.09
N ARG A 142 -13.17 -24.13 -24.81
CA ARG A 142 -14.13 -25.17 -24.34
C ARG A 142 -14.32 -26.32 -25.33
N GLN A 143 -14.04 -26.10 -26.62
CA GLN A 143 -14.12 -27.13 -27.66
C GLN A 143 -12.85 -27.99 -27.73
N VAL A 144 -11.78 -27.59 -27.04
CA VAL A 144 -10.54 -28.37 -26.96
C VAL A 144 -10.74 -29.47 -25.91
N PRO A 145 -10.56 -30.76 -26.27
CA PRO A 145 -10.71 -31.85 -25.30
C PRO A 145 -9.78 -31.65 -24.10
N ALA A 146 -10.35 -31.61 -22.90
CA ALA A 146 -9.60 -31.42 -21.66
C ALA A 146 -8.54 -32.52 -21.44
N THR A 147 -8.72 -33.68 -22.08
CA THR A 147 -7.83 -34.85 -22.07
C THR A 147 -6.80 -34.87 -23.22
N ASP A 148 -6.76 -33.88 -24.12
CA ASP A 148 -5.75 -33.79 -25.18
C ASP A 148 -4.71 -32.70 -24.90
N SER A 149 -3.55 -33.09 -24.35
CA SER A 149 -2.49 -32.13 -24.02
C SER A 149 -1.84 -31.50 -25.25
N LYS A 150 -1.83 -32.19 -26.40
CA LYS A 150 -1.27 -31.66 -27.65
C LYS A 150 -2.21 -30.61 -28.23
N ALA A 151 -3.52 -30.86 -28.23
CA ALA A 151 -4.50 -29.88 -28.69
C ALA A 151 -4.51 -28.63 -27.80
N ILE A 152 -4.40 -28.79 -26.47
CA ILE A 152 -4.26 -27.66 -25.53
C ILE A 152 -3.00 -26.84 -25.84
N ALA A 153 -1.84 -27.49 -25.99
CA ALA A 153 -0.60 -26.81 -26.32
C ALA A 153 -0.67 -26.09 -27.69
N ALA A 154 -1.30 -26.72 -28.69
CA ALA A 154 -1.52 -26.12 -30.00
C ALA A 154 -2.43 -24.90 -29.93
N PHE A 155 -3.48 -24.93 -29.09
CA PHE A 155 -4.34 -23.77 -28.85
C PHE A 155 -3.54 -22.59 -28.28
N TYR A 156 -2.74 -22.82 -27.24
CA TYR A 156 -1.91 -21.76 -26.66
C TYR A 156 -0.89 -21.21 -27.65
N ALA A 157 -0.23 -22.08 -28.42
CA ALA A 157 0.72 -21.65 -29.44
C ALA A 157 0.04 -20.78 -30.52
N LYS A 158 -1.14 -21.19 -30.99
CA LYS A 158 -1.93 -20.46 -31.98
C LYS A 158 -2.40 -19.09 -31.48
N HIS A 159 -2.79 -18.99 -30.21
CA HIS A 159 -3.39 -17.79 -29.63
C HIS A 159 -2.43 -16.97 -28.75
N LYS A 160 -1.13 -17.25 -28.77
CA LYS A 160 -0.12 -16.62 -27.90
C LYS A 160 -0.14 -15.09 -27.95
N THR A 161 -0.16 -14.50 -29.15
CA THR A 161 -0.17 -13.05 -29.32
C THR A 161 -1.46 -12.45 -28.78
N ALA A 162 -2.60 -13.00 -29.18
CA ALA A 162 -3.91 -12.54 -28.69
C ALA A 162 -4.01 -12.60 -27.16
N LEU A 163 -3.53 -13.68 -26.53
CA LEU A 163 -3.49 -13.79 -25.07
C LEU A 163 -2.56 -12.75 -24.43
N THR A 164 -1.38 -12.51 -25.01
CA THR A 164 -0.45 -11.49 -24.52
C THR A 164 -1.07 -10.09 -24.59
N ASP A 165 -1.77 -9.78 -25.68
CA ASP A 165 -2.35 -8.45 -25.95
C ASP A 165 -3.51 -8.12 -25.01
N LEU A 166 -4.23 -9.14 -24.51
CA LEU A 166 -5.30 -8.95 -23.53
C LEU A 166 -4.83 -8.30 -22.23
N TYR A 167 -3.55 -8.40 -21.87
CA TYR A 167 -3.04 -7.70 -20.69
C TYR A 167 -3.23 -6.18 -20.81
N PHE A 168 -2.97 -5.65 -22.01
CA PHE A 168 -3.14 -4.24 -22.30
C PHE A 168 -4.59 -3.90 -22.70
N ASP A 169 -5.32 -4.77 -23.39
CA ASP A 169 -6.75 -4.60 -23.76
C ASP A 169 -7.10 -3.15 -24.20
N GLY A 170 -6.33 -2.60 -25.15
CA GLY A 170 -6.51 -1.24 -25.65
C GLY A 170 -5.96 -0.12 -24.76
N ILE A 171 -5.41 -0.44 -23.60
CA ILE A 171 -4.69 0.50 -22.74
C ILE A 171 -3.33 0.80 -23.37
N THR A 172 -3.07 2.07 -23.63
CA THR A 172 -1.76 2.57 -24.02
C THR A 172 -1.15 3.27 -22.81
N PRO A 173 -0.39 2.56 -21.94
CA PRO A 173 0.17 3.17 -20.75
C PRO A 173 1.14 4.27 -21.13
N LYS A 174 1.08 5.39 -20.42
CA LYS A 174 2.01 6.50 -20.62
C LYS A 174 3.42 6.06 -20.25
N THR A 175 4.40 6.64 -20.91
CA THR A 175 5.81 6.48 -20.56
C THR A 175 6.16 7.37 -19.38
N MET A 176 7.05 6.88 -18.52
CA MET A 176 7.63 7.68 -17.43
C MET A 176 8.46 8.82 -18.03
N ALA A 177 8.45 9.99 -17.40
CA ALA A 177 9.42 11.04 -17.73
C ALA A 177 10.85 10.55 -17.39
N PRO A 178 11.89 10.95 -18.14
CA PRO A 178 13.27 10.59 -17.80
C PRO A 178 13.65 11.07 -16.41
N ILE A 179 14.31 10.21 -15.63
CA ILE A 179 14.81 10.55 -14.30
C ILE A 179 16.28 10.13 -14.25
N ASP A 180 17.14 11.00 -13.73
CA ASP A 180 18.52 10.63 -13.44
C ASP A 180 18.51 9.53 -12.38
N SER A 181 18.93 8.31 -12.72
CA SER A 181 18.85 7.16 -11.82
C SER A 181 20.13 6.93 -11.01
N SER A 182 21.15 7.80 -11.15
CA SER A 182 22.51 7.55 -10.67
C SER A 182 22.67 7.50 -9.13
N ALA A 183 21.64 7.84 -8.35
CA ALA A 183 21.73 7.92 -6.89
C ALA A 183 20.69 7.08 -6.10
N PHE A 184 19.88 6.24 -6.74
CA PHE A 184 18.62 5.77 -6.15
C PHE A 184 18.58 4.28 -5.84
N TRP A 185 18.44 3.99 -4.54
CA TRP A 185 17.99 2.71 -3.99
C TRP A 185 17.30 3.01 -2.66
N VAL A 186 16.06 2.55 -2.52
CA VAL A 186 15.43 2.26 -1.22
C VAL A 186 15.28 0.74 -1.22
N ASP A 187 15.96 0.03 -0.33
CA ASP A 187 15.79 -1.41 -0.22
C ASP A 187 14.38 -1.69 0.32
N PRO A 188 13.55 -2.52 -0.38
CA PRO A 188 12.17 -2.82 0.00
C PRO A 188 12.00 -3.44 1.39
N TYR A 189 13.09 -3.91 2.00
CA TYR A 189 13.09 -4.49 3.34
C TYR A 189 13.97 -3.76 4.36
N SER A 190 14.58 -2.62 4.01
CA SER A 190 15.52 -1.96 4.93
C SER A 190 14.88 -1.42 6.21
N GLY A 191 13.53 -1.38 6.28
CA GLY A 191 12.87 -0.52 7.27
C GLY A 191 13.46 0.87 7.14
N ALA A 192 13.53 1.33 5.88
CA ALA A 192 14.22 2.53 5.45
C ALA A 192 13.76 3.59 6.42
N GLY A 193 14.60 3.94 7.38
CA GLY A 193 14.21 4.87 8.41
C GLY A 193 14.06 6.23 7.75
N LEU A 194 12.91 6.46 7.10
CA LEU A 194 12.59 7.71 6.46
C LEU A 194 12.57 8.81 7.54
N TYR A 195 12.35 8.39 8.81
CA TYR A 195 12.57 9.14 10.05
C TYR A 195 12.15 10.59 9.86
N PHE A 196 10.89 10.77 9.47
CA PHE A 196 10.30 12.09 9.37
C PHE A 196 10.21 12.69 10.76
N GLU A 197 10.56 13.97 10.86
CA GLU A 197 10.48 14.67 12.12
C GLU A 197 9.03 14.96 12.48
N SER A 198 8.75 14.85 13.78
CA SER A 198 7.48 15.36 14.30
C SER A 198 7.49 16.87 14.26
N PRO A 199 6.32 17.54 14.15
CA PRO A 199 6.25 18.98 14.35
C PRO A 199 6.97 19.44 15.64
N ALA A 200 6.82 18.71 16.73
CA ALA A 200 7.47 19.01 18.00
C ALA A 200 9.00 18.82 17.97
N SER A 201 9.48 17.81 17.25
CA SER A 201 10.90 17.53 17.04
C SER A 201 11.55 18.61 16.19
N LEU A 202 10.89 19.02 15.10
CA LEU A 202 11.37 20.08 14.21
C LEU A 202 11.47 21.42 14.93
N LEU A 203 10.43 21.80 15.69
CA LEU A 203 10.45 23.00 16.52
C LEU A 203 11.60 22.98 17.54
N SER A 204 11.73 21.87 18.28
CA SER A 204 12.73 21.73 19.34
C SER A 204 14.16 21.70 18.81
N GLY A 205 14.38 21.01 17.70
CA GLY A 205 15.66 20.89 17.01
C GLY A 205 16.11 22.24 16.47
N THR A 206 15.25 22.89 15.67
CA THR A 206 15.53 24.20 15.07
C THR A 206 15.87 25.25 16.13
N TYR A 207 15.08 25.32 17.21
CA TYR A 207 15.34 26.25 18.30
C TYR A 207 16.70 26.01 18.96
N SER A 208 17.00 24.76 19.29
CA SER A 208 18.24 24.42 20.01
C SER A 208 19.47 24.69 19.15
N GLU A 209 19.39 24.42 17.85
CA GLU A 209 20.45 24.70 16.89
C GLU A 209 20.65 26.22 16.72
N TYR A 210 19.57 26.97 16.49
CA TYR A 210 19.62 28.42 16.30
C TYR A 210 20.22 29.11 17.52
N VAL A 211 19.64 28.89 18.70
CA VAL A 211 20.08 29.51 19.95
C VAL A 211 21.50 29.08 20.29
N GLY A 212 21.82 27.79 20.19
CA GLY A 212 23.15 27.27 20.48
C GLY A 212 24.23 27.90 19.60
N THR A 213 23.93 28.13 18.32
CA THR A 213 24.83 28.79 17.36
C THR A 213 24.98 30.27 17.68
N LYS A 214 23.87 30.99 17.83
CA LYS A 214 23.87 32.45 18.06
C LYS A 214 24.51 32.83 19.40
N ILE A 215 24.19 32.10 20.48
CA ILE A 215 24.85 32.31 21.78
C ILE A 215 26.35 32.05 21.69
N ARG A 216 26.79 31.00 20.98
CA ARG A 216 28.23 30.72 20.83
C ARG A 216 28.95 31.85 20.09
N GLN A 217 28.35 32.37 19.03
CA GLN A 217 28.89 33.49 18.26
C GLN A 217 28.96 34.78 19.11
N ALA A 218 27.86 35.14 19.78
CA ALA A 218 27.80 36.35 20.61
C ALA A 218 28.83 36.33 21.74
N ARG A 219 29.01 35.18 22.43
CA ARG A 219 30.03 35.01 23.49
C ARG A 219 31.47 35.16 23.01
N GLN A 220 31.75 34.90 21.73
CA GLN A 220 33.09 35.07 21.15
C GLN A 220 33.35 36.53 20.79
N GLN A 221 32.29 37.29 20.48
CA GLN A 221 32.35 38.68 20.05
C GLN A 221 32.30 39.65 21.22
N ASP A 222 31.59 39.30 22.30
CA ASP A 222 31.42 40.15 23.48
C ASP A 222 31.64 39.38 24.81
N LYS A 223 32.55 39.90 25.63
CA LYS A 223 32.85 39.37 26.97
C LYS A 223 31.71 39.62 27.97
N ALA A 224 30.95 40.71 27.84
CA ALA A 224 29.81 41.00 28.70
C ALA A 224 28.71 39.94 28.50
N VAL A 225 28.40 39.61 27.24
CA VAL A 225 27.51 38.49 26.87
C VAL A 225 28.01 37.17 27.45
N ALA A 226 29.31 36.91 27.40
CA ALA A 226 29.89 35.70 27.99
C ALA A 226 29.67 35.60 29.51
N GLU A 227 29.73 36.71 30.24
CA GLU A 227 29.49 36.73 31.67
C GLU A 227 27.99 36.59 32.01
N VAL A 228 27.09 37.25 31.27
CA VAL A 228 25.63 37.07 31.41
C VAL A 228 25.25 35.59 31.24
N VAL A 229 25.72 34.95 30.17
CA VAL A 229 25.42 33.53 29.91
C VAL A 229 25.94 32.62 31.03
N LYS A 230 27.07 32.97 31.65
CA LYS A 230 27.64 32.24 32.78
C LYS A 230 26.82 32.42 34.06
N GLN A 231 26.38 33.65 34.35
CA GLN A 231 25.56 33.98 35.51
C GLN A 231 24.19 33.28 35.46
N HIS A 232 23.54 33.28 34.30
CA HIS A 232 22.20 32.70 34.12
C HIS A 232 22.21 31.24 33.61
N LYS A 233 23.36 30.56 33.64
CA LYS A 233 23.57 29.25 33.01
C LYS A 233 22.46 28.22 33.30
N ALA A 234 21.97 28.15 34.54
CA ALA A 234 20.93 27.18 34.92
C ALA A 234 19.59 27.44 34.20
N SER A 235 19.12 28.69 34.19
CA SER A 235 17.89 29.10 33.51
C SER A 235 18.02 28.87 32.00
N LEU A 236 19.15 29.27 31.41
CA LEU A 236 19.41 29.10 29.97
C LEU A 236 19.50 27.61 29.57
N GLN A 237 20.11 26.77 30.40
CA GLN A 237 20.10 25.32 30.20
C GLN A 237 18.70 24.72 30.34
N GLY A 238 17.85 25.28 31.19
CA GLY A 238 16.44 24.90 31.31
C GLY A 238 15.68 25.11 29.99
N LEU A 239 15.89 26.25 29.34
CA LEU A 239 15.26 26.56 28.04
C LEU A 239 15.68 25.62 26.90
N MET A 240 16.87 25.01 27.02
CA MET A 240 17.42 24.09 26.03
C MET A 240 16.98 22.63 26.26
N LYS A 241 16.36 22.30 27.41
CA LYS A 241 15.86 20.96 27.71
C LYS A 241 14.48 20.72 27.10
N GLY A 242 14.05 19.46 27.06
CA GLY A 242 12.71 19.09 26.59
C GLY A 242 11.63 19.69 27.48
N PHE A 243 10.56 20.19 26.86
CA PHE A 243 9.35 20.67 27.51
C PHE A 243 8.18 19.75 27.15
N ASP A 244 7.17 19.71 28.01
CA ASP A 244 5.95 18.93 27.79
C ASP A 244 5.13 19.44 26.58
N SER A 245 5.30 20.71 26.21
CA SER A 245 4.71 21.29 25.01
C SER A 245 5.53 22.48 24.49
N TRP A 246 5.31 22.83 23.22
CA TRP A 246 5.89 24.05 22.63
C TRP A 246 5.40 25.33 23.31
N GLN A 247 4.15 25.34 23.77
CA GLN A 247 3.59 26.46 24.54
C GLN A 247 4.33 26.65 25.85
N ALA A 248 4.57 25.58 26.61
CA ALA A 248 5.31 25.65 27.87
C ALA A 248 6.74 26.16 27.69
N ARG A 249 7.38 25.84 26.55
CA ARG A 249 8.68 26.44 26.20
C ARG A 249 8.55 27.95 25.95
N GLY A 250 7.53 28.38 25.21
CA GLY A 250 7.26 29.81 24.95
C GLY A 250 7.08 30.61 26.25
N ASP A 251 6.29 30.09 27.19
CA ASP A 251 6.05 30.74 28.48
C ASP A 251 7.34 30.85 29.32
N ALA A 252 8.18 29.80 29.31
CA ALA A 252 9.47 29.81 29.99
C ALA A 252 10.47 30.79 29.36
N ILE A 253 10.48 30.89 28.03
CA ILE A 253 11.29 31.89 27.31
C ILE A 253 10.85 33.29 27.73
N ALA A 254 9.55 33.58 27.71
CA ALA A 254 9.03 34.89 28.10
C ALA A 254 9.51 35.28 29.51
N ALA A 255 9.34 34.40 30.49
CA ALA A 255 9.77 34.63 31.88
C ALA A 255 11.27 34.92 32.01
N VAL A 256 12.13 34.11 31.35
CA VAL A 256 13.59 34.32 31.39
C VAL A 256 13.98 35.59 30.64
N THR A 257 13.32 35.92 29.53
CA THR A 257 13.63 37.14 28.78
C THR A 257 13.22 38.41 29.53
N ASP A 258 12.14 38.37 30.30
CA ASP A 258 11.72 39.47 31.16
C ASP A 258 12.70 39.69 32.31
N GLU A 259 13.19 38.60 32.94
CA GLU A 259 14.24 38.66 33.96
C GLU A 259 15.52 39.30 33.42
N LEU A 260 15.98 38.86 32.24
CA LEU A 260 17.19 39.40 31.61
C LEU A 260 17.03 40.88 31.24
N LYS A 261 15.88 41.27 30.69
CA LYS A 261 15.60 42.66 30.29
C LYS A 261 15.40 43.60 31.49
N ALA A 262 14.96 43.09 32.64
CA ALA A 262 14.81 43.90 33.86
C ALA A 262 16.13 44.51 34.35
N SER A 263 17.26 43.89 34.04
CA SER A 263 18.60 44.40 34.37
C SER A 263 18.99 45.68 33.59
N GLN A 264 18.32 45.95 32.46
CA GLN A 264 18.68 46.99 31.47
C GLN A 264 20.13 46.89 30.95
N ASP A 265 20.82 45.77 31.18
CA ASP A 265 22.13 45.50 30.62
C ASP A 265 21.98 45.21 29.11
N PRO A 266 22.68 45.94 28.22
CA PRO A 266 22.69 45.66 26.80
C PRO A 266 23.05 44.21 26.46
N ALA A 267 23.99 43.60 27.18
CA ALA A 267 24.40 42.22 26.98
C ALA A 267 23.30 41.23 27.39
N ALA A 268 22.57 41.51 28.47
CA ALA A 268 21.41 40.70 28.89
C ALA A 268 20.24 40.83 27.91
N THR A 269 20.04 42.03 27.38
CA THR A 269 19.02 42.30 26.35
C THR A 269 19.33 41.55 25.06
N GLU A 270 20.60 41.52 24.64
CA GLU A 270 21.05 40.75 23.47
C GLU A 270 20.82 39.24 23.66
N VAL A 271 21.20 38.70 24.82
CA VAL A 271 20.97 37.29 25.15
C VAL A 271 19.48 36.97 25.13
N ALA A 272 18.63 37.81 25.70
CA ALA A 272 17.17 37.65 25.66
C ALA A 272 16.64 37.64 24.22
N GLN A 273 17.15 38.52 23.35
CA GLN A 273 16.72 38.59 21.95
C GLN A 273 17.04 37.31 21.18
N ILE A 274 18.20 36.68 21.44
CA ILE A 274 18.57 35.41 20.79
C ILE A 274 17.54 34.30 21.05
N PHE A 275 16.98 34.22 22.26
CA PHE A 275 15.95 33.24 22.60
C PHE A 275 14.61 33.53 21.91
N ILE A 276 14.21 34.80 21.86
CA ILE A 276 12.99 35.23 21.15
C ILE A 276 13.10 34.90 19.66
N ASP A 277 14.23 35.26 19.04
CA ASP A 277 14.50 35.00 17.63
C ASP A 277 14.53 33.50 17.34
N GLY A 278 15.10 32.70 18.25
CA GLY A 278 15.13 31.24 18.12
C GLY A 278 13.74 30.62 18.15
N TYR A 279 12.84 31.12 19.00
CA TYR A 279 11.45 30.66 19.04
C TYR A 279 10.73 30.96 17.73
N GLN A 280 10.84 32.21 17.25
CA GLN A 280 10.23 32.64 15.98
C GLN A 280 10.81 31.90 14.77
N ALA A 281 12.12 31.64 14.75
CA ALA A 281 12.78 30.88 13.69
C ALA A 281 12.28 29.42 13.62
N ALA A 282 12.06 28.80 14.78
CA ALA A 282 11.47 27.47 14.86
C ALA A 282 10.04 27.44 14.29
N GLU A 283 9.19 28.39 14.68
CA GLU A 283 7.81 28.50 14.15
C GLU A 283 7.78 28.75 12.65
N ALA A 284 8.64 29.64 12.15
CA ALA A 284 8.77 29.91 10.72
C ALA A 284 9.21 28.64 9.95
N THR A 285 10.13 27.87 10.51
CA THR A 285 10.58 26.59 9.94
C THR A 285 9.47 25.57 9.88
N LEU A 286 8.69 25.40 10.97
CA LEU A 286 7.54 24.50 10.98
C LEU A 286 6.48 24.94 9.94
N LYS A 287 6.17 26.22 9.86
CA LYS A 287 5.23 26.76 8.86
C LYS A 287 5.69 26.43 7.43
N ALA A 288 6.97 26.63 7.15
CA ALA A 288 7.55 26.33 5.83
C ALA A 288 7.56 24.83 5.49
N TYR A 289 7.73 23.97 6.51
CA TYR A 289 7.67 22.52 6.38
C TYR A 289 6.24 22.02 6.08
N LEU A 290 5.25 22.54 6.80
CA LEU A 290 3.85 22.17 6.60
C LEU A 290 3.33 22.66 5.24
N ALA A 291 3.67 23.89 4.85
CA ALA A 291 3.16 24.53 3.64
C ALA A 291 3.49 23.77 2.35
N ASN A 292 2.46 23.55 1.52
CA ASN A 292 2.54 22.81 0.26
C ASN A 292 2.54 23.68 -1.01
N ASP A 293 2.76 24.99 -0.90
CA ASP A 293 2.66 26.01 -1.96
C ASP A 293 3.32 25.62 -3.31
N ASN A 294 2.64 24.81 -4.14
CA ASN A 294 3.11 24.24 -5.40
C ASN A 294 4.47 23.51 -5.37
N LYS A 295 4.97 23.12 -4.20
CA LYS A 295 6.25 22.39 -4.09
C LYS A 295 6.02 20.94 -4.49
N THR A 296 6.27 20.56 -5.73
CA THR A 296 6.26 19.14 -6.13
C THR A 296 7.51 18.82 -6.95
N PRO A 297 8.20 17.70 -6.67
CA PRO A 297 9.35 17.29 -7.46
C PRO A 297 8.99 16.90 -8.90
N ILE A 298 7.73 16.52 -9.17
CA ILE A 298 7.27 16.12 -10.49
C ILE A 298 6.09 17.01 -10.94
N ALA A 299 6.26 17.66 -12.09
CA ALA A 299 5.27 18.57 -12.67
C ALA A 299 3.96 17.87 -13.05
N SER A 300 3.99 16.58 -13.40
CA SER A 300 2.77 15.85 -13.74
C SER A 300 1.78 15.80 -12.57
N LEU A 301 2.23 15.86 -11.31
CA LEU A 301 1.38 15.86 -10.12
C LEU A 301 0.54 17.14 -9.95
N THR A 302 0.79 18.20 -10.73
CA THR A 302 -0.03 19.43 -10.72
C THR A 302 -1.28 19.34 -11.60
N GLN A 303 -1.48 18.23 -12.30
CA GLN A 303 -2.65 18.03 -13.15
C GLN A 303 -3.84 17.57 -12.29
N ALA A 304 -4.83 18.45 -12.07
CA ALA A 304 -6.02 18.13 -11.29
C ALA A 304 -6.85 16.98 -11.93
N ASP A 305 -7.09 17.02 -13.24
CA ASP A 305 -7.79 15.94 -13.96
C ASP A 305 -6.81 14.80 -14.31
N LYS A 306 -6.41 14.05 -13.29
CA LYS A 306 -5.53 12.88 -13.42
C LYS A 306 -6.27 11.65 -12.96
N ALA A 307 -6.28 10.61 -13.79
CA ALA A 307 -6.83 9.30 -13.44
C ALA A 307 -6.02 8.64 -12.32
N PHE A 308 -6.67 7.84 -11.47
CA PHE A 308 -6.08 7.24 -10.27
C PHE A 308 -4.82 6.43 -10.59
N GLU A 309 -4.87 5.59 -11.62
CA GLU A 309 -3.77 4.70 -12.00
C GLU A 309 -2.52 5.45 -12.43
N LEU A 310 -2.69 6.62 -13.08
CA LEU A 310 -1.61 7.48 -13.48
C LEU A 310 -1.08 8.31 -12.30
N LEU A 311 -1.98 8.76 -11.41
CA LEU A 311 -1.59 9.42 -10.17
C LEU A 311 -0.73 8.52 -9.29
N LEU A 312 -1.17 7.27 -9.09
CA LEU A 312 -0.43 6.28 -8.32
C LEU A 312 0.94 6.02 -8.94
N ALA A 313 1.02 5.88 -10.26
CA ALA A 313 2.28 5.67 -10.97
C ALA A 313 3.23 6.87 -10.83
N ASP A 314 2.74 8.10 -11.07
CA ASP A 314 3.54 9.32 -10.97
C ASP A 314 4.02 9.56 -9.53
N TRP A 315 3.16 9.33 -8.55
CA TRP A 315 3.48 9.54 -7.14
C TRP A 315 4.51 8.52 -6.65
N THR A 316 4.36 7.24 -6.99
CA THR A 316 5.30 6.19 -6.54
C THR A 316 6.69 6.40 -7.11
N VAL A 317 6.78 6.83 -8.38
CA VAL A 317 8.04 7.25 -8.99
C VAL A 317 8.62 8.48 -8.30
N ALA A 318 7.83 9.53 -8.06
CA ALA A 318 8.29 10.72 -7.34
C ALA A 318 8.84 10.38 -5.94
N ALA A 319 8.14 9.51 -5.22
CA ALA A 319 8.55 9.07 -3.90
C ALA A 319 9.84 8.23 -3.97
N TYR A 320 9.95 7.32 -4.94
CA TYR A 320 11.15 6.51 -5.17
C TYR A 320 12.38 7.40 -5.40
N THR A 321 12.25 8.44 -6.22
CA THR A 321 13.37 9.30 -6.65
C THR A 321 13.70 10.42 -5.67
N HIS A 322 12.78 10.80 -4.77
CA HIS A 322 13.03 11.86 -3.80
C HIS A 322 13.12 11.38 -2.36
N SER A 323 12.94 10.09 -2.08
CA SER A 323 12.96 9.49 -0.74
C SER A 323 14.16 9.88 0.16
N LYS A 324 15.32 10.16 -0.43
CA LYS A 324 16.54 10.61 0.28
C LYS A 324 16.55 12.10 0.62
N ASP A 325 15.88 12.93 -0.18
CA ASP A 325 15.67 14.35 0.10
C ASP A 325 14.38 14.49 0.91
N LYS A 326 14.51 14.56 2.23
CA LYS A 326 13.36 14.65 3.14
C LYS A 326 12.48 15.86 2.87
N GLN A 327 13.03 16.97 2.39
CA GLN A 327 12.26 18.17 2.12
C GLN A 327 11.44 17.99 0.83
N ALA A 328 12.06 17.52 -0.25
CA ALA A 328 11.35 17.20 -1.49
C ALA A 328 10.33 16.07 -1.30
N PHE A 329 10.66 15.07 -0.49
CA PHE A 329 9.76 13.95 -0.23
C PHE A 329 8.58 14.35 0.65
N SER A 330 8.81 15.07 1.75
CA SER A 330 7.71 15.57 2.59
C SER A 330 6.78 16.50 1.82
N ALA A 331 7.26 17.21 0.80
CA ALA A 331 6.39 17.98 -0.08
C ALA A 331 5.34 17.10 -0.79
N LEU A 332 5.58 15.80 -1.01
CA LEU A 332 4.59 14.88 -1.58
C LEU A 332 3.43 14.52 -0.63
N PHE A 333 3.48 14.94 0.64
CA PHE A 333 2.48 14.65 1.66
C PHE A 333 1.53 15.82 1.87
N SER A 334 0.28 15.55 2.23
CA SER A 334 -0.68 16.61 2.55
C SER A 334 -0.27 17.35 3.83
N GLU A 335 -0.70 18.59 4.00
CA GLU A 335 -0.43 19.35 5.23
C GLU A 335 -0.99 18.60 6.45
N GLN A 336 -2.18 18.00 6.31
CA GLN A 336 -2.80 17.18 7.35
C GLN A 336 -1.97 15.94 7.67
N PHE A 337 -1.40 15.28 6.66
CA PHE A 337 -0.60 14.08 6.87
C PHE A 337 0.70 14.39 7.61
N LYS A 338 1.37 15.51 7.29
CA LYS A 338 2.56 15.98 8.00
C LYS A 338 2.32 16.26 9.49
N LEU A 339 1.16 16.78 9.86
CA LEU A 339 0.78 17.03 11.26
C LEU A 339 0.70 15.76 12.10
N LYS A 340 0.51 14.60 11.46
CA LYS A 340 0.44 13.31 12.14
C LYS A 340 1.82 12.65 12.26
N LEU A 341 2.89 13.19 11.67
CA LEU A 341 4.21 12.56 11.69
C LEU A 341 4.97 12.77 13.02
N PRO A 342 5.88 11.84 13.39
CA PRO A 342 5.72 10.42 13.17
C PRO A 342 4.64 9.95 14.16
N ILE A 343 3.61 9.29 13.66
CA ILE A 343 2.90 8.32 14.51
C ILE A 343 3.97 7.28 14.90
N LYS A 344 3.86 6.58 16.04
CA LYS A 344 4.88 5.67 16.62
C LYS A 344 5.35 4.47 15.73
N ASP A 345 5.63 4.64 14.45
CA ASP A 345 4.97 3.82 13.45
C ASP A 345 5.92 3.18 12.44
N ARG A 346 6.52 2.08 12.90
CA ARG A 346 7.14 1.08 12.01
C ARG A 346 6.13 0.58 10.95
N GLU A 347 4.83 0.61 11.21
CA GLU A 347 3.81 0.16 10.26
C GLU A 347 3.55 1.20 9.17
N LEU A 348 3.58 2.50 9.49
CA LEU A 348 3.54 3.58 8.49
C LEU A 348 4.75 3.52 7.57
N ASP A 349 5.93 3.34 8.15
CA ASP A 349 7.18 3.21 7.40
C ASP A 349 7.14 2.02 6.44
N LYS A 350 6.65 0.86 6.90
CA LYS A 350 6.40 -0.32 6.06
C LYS A 350 5.38 -0.04 4.96
N ALA A 351 4.26 0.58 5.29
CA ALA A 351 3.18 0.88 4.36
C ALA A 351 3.65 1.81 3.24
N LEU A 352 4.36 2.87 3.61
CA LEU A 352 4.95 3.84 2.71
C LEU A 352 6.05 3.21 1.85
N SER A 353 6.95 2.42 2.44
CA SER A 353 8.00 1.70 1.71
C SER A 353 7.43 0.76 0.65
N ARG A 354 6.35 0.03 0.98
CA ARG A 354 5.66 -0.86 0.04
C ARG A 354 5.01 -0.09 -1.11
N LEU A 355 4.46 1.10 -0.83
CA LEU A 355 3.91 1.98 -1.85
C LEU A 355 5.02 2.49 -2.78
N ILE A 356 6.16 2.93 -2.23
CA ILE A 356 7.34 3.37 -2.99
C ILE A 356 7.88 2.28 -3.91
N ASP A 357 7.94 1.02 -3.44
CA ASP A 357 8.50 -0.10 -4.21
C ASP A 357 7.47 -0.80 -5.12
N LEU A 358 6.26 -0.26 -5.23
CA LEU A 358 5.21 -0.82 -6.09
C LEU A 358 5.66 -1.05 -7.56
N PRO A 359 6.42 -0.14 -8.21
CA PRO A 359 6.94 -0.38 -9.55
C PRO A 359 7.81 -1.65 -9.63
N SER A 360 8.73 -1.84 -8.68
CA SER A 360 9.60 -3.02 -8.63
C SER A 360 8.81 -4.31 -8.39
N HIS A 361 7.77 -4.25 -7.55
CA HIS A 361 6.89 -5.39 -7.30
C HIS A 361 6.14 -5.86 -8.55
N LEU A 362 5.75 -4.95 -9.45
CA LEU A 362 4.97 -5.26 -10.64
C LEU A 362 5.81 -5.59 -11.89
N SER A 363 7.12 -5.33 -11.91
CA SER A 363 7.95 -5.64 -13.09
C SER A 363 9.19 -6.51 -12.80
N LYS A 364 9.77 -6.48 -11.60
CA LYS A 364 11.07 -7.11 -11.24
C LYS A 364 12.26 -6.77 -12.16
N MET A 365 12.08 -5.93 -13.18
CA MET A 365 13.01 -5.78 -14.31
C MET A 365 13.41 -4.33 -14.57
N SER A 366 12.48 -3.35 -14.49
CA SER A 366 12.81 -1.92 -14.53
C SER A 366 11.72 -1.03 -13.95
N LEU A 367 12.11 0.18 -13.50
CA LEU A 367 11.21 1.21 -13.00
C LEU A 367 10.19 1.64 -14.07
N GLU A 368 10.63 1.79 -15.32
CA GLU A 368 9.78 2.16 -16.46
C GLU A 368 8.66 1.14 -16.72
N GLN A 369 9.01 -0.15 -16.74
CA GLN A 369 8.02 -1.21 -16.90
C GLN A 369 7.08 -1.28 -15.69
N GLY A 370 7.61 -1.04 -14.48
CA GLY A 370 6.81 -0.96 -13.26
C GLY A 370 5.78 0.17 -13.32
N TYR A 371 6.19 1.36 -13.76
CA TYR A 371 5.32 2.52 -13.98
C TYR A 371 4.18 2.24 -14.96
N GLN A 372 4.47 1.56 -16.07
CA GLN A 372 3.45 1.15 -17.04
C GLN A 372 2.52 0.07 -16.47
N ASN A 373 3.07 -0.90 -15.73
CA ASN A 373 2.27 -1.95 -15.12
C ASN A 373 1.35 -1.45 -14.01
N ILE A 374 1.71 -0.39 -13.27
CA ILE A 374 0.78 0.26 -12.33
C ILE A 374 -0.44 0.79 -13.07
N GLN A 375 -0.24 1.47 -14.21
CA GLN A 375 -1.33 2.01 -15.01
C GLN A 375 -2.25 0.91 -15.54
N VAL A 376 -1.68 -0.21 -15.98
CA VAL A 376 -2.45 -1.36 -16.45
C VAL A 376 -3.15 -2.08 -15.30
N GLU A 377 -2.50 -2.28 -14.16
CA GLU A 377 -3.07 -2.96 -12.99
C GLU A 377 -4.29 -2.20 -12.47
N PHE A 378 -4.14 -0.91 -12.19
CA PHE A 378 -5.16 -0.11 -11.50
C PHE A 378 -6.10 0.65 -12.45
N LYS A 379 -6.05 0.39 -13.76
CA LYS A 379 -6.93 1.03 -14.76
C LYS A 379 -8.39 0.94 -14.31
N ASP A 380 -9.03 2.09 -14.16
CA ASP A 380 -10.44 2.24 -13.77
C ASP A 380 -10.79 1.57 -12.43
N ALA A 381 -9.80 1.30 -11.56
CA ALA A 381 -10.03 0.79 -10.22
C ALA A 381 -10.79 1.79 -9.34
N LEU A 382 -10.73 3.08 -9.67
CA LEU A 382 -11.53 4.15 -9.08
C LEU A 382 -12.10 5.06 -10.18
N PRO A 383 -13.30 5.64 -9.98
CA PRO A 383 -13.83 6.66 -10.87
C PRO A 383 -12.96 7.91 -10.85
N LYS A 384 -12.93 8.67 -11.95
CA LYS A 384 -12.17 9.92 -12.04
C LYS A 384 -12.58 10.92 -10.95
N SER A 385 -11.60 11.62 -10.40
CA SER A 385 -11.77 12.67 -9.41
C SER A 385 -10.72 13.76 -9.63
N SER A 386 -11.09 15.00 -9.38
CA SER A 386 -10.20 16.17 -9.43
C SER A 386 -9.78 16.68 -8.04
N GLU A 387 -10.28 16.06 -6.97
CA GLU A 387 -10.12 16.55 -5.60
C GLU A 387 -9.53 15.50 -4.67
N ARG A 388 -10.03 14.26 -4.75
CA ARG A 388 -9.65 13.20 -3.82
C ARG A 388 -9.81 11.80 -4.41
N TYR A 389 -8.83 10.95 -4.11
CA TYR A 389 -8.93 9.50 -4.31
C TYR A 389 -8.79 8.79 -2.97
N ASP A 390 -9.69 7.86 -2.69
CA ASP A 390 -9.61 6.95 -1.55
C ASP A 390 -9.63 5.51 -2.06
N PHE A 391 -8.45 4.88 -2.06
CA PHE A 391 -8.29 3.50 -2.45
C PHE A 391 -8.10 2.61 -1.22
N LYS A 392 -8.84 1.50 -1.17
CA LYS A 392 -8.70 0.50 -0.11
C LYS A 392 -8.98 -0.89 -0.64
N ASP A 393 -8.03 -1.79 -0.43
CA ASP A 393 -8.17 -3.20 -0.74
C ASP A 393 -7.60 -4.09 0.38
N ALA A 394 -7.56 -5.41 0.18
CA ALA A 394 -7.07 -6.33 1.20
C ALA A 394 -5.55 -6.27 1.47
N LEU A 395 -4.78 -5.46 0.72
CA LEU A 395 -3.34 -5.29 0.89
C LEU A 395 -3.00 -3.94 1.52
N HIS A 396 -3.70 -2.89 1.13
CA HIS A 396 -3.36 -1.52 1.52
C HIS A 396 -4.55 -0.57 1.42
N SER A 397 -4.43 0.53 2.13
CA SER A 397 -5.26 1.72 1.96
C SER A 397 -4.34 2.88 1.63
N VAL A 398 -4.69 3.65 0.61
CA VAL A 398 -3.98 4.88 0.23
C VAL A 398 -5.00 5.94 -0.15
N SER A 399 -4.77 7.17 0.28
CA SER A 399 -5.56 8.30 -0.19
C SER A 399 -4.68 9.43 -0.69
N PHE A 400 -5.17 10.08 -1.74
CA PHE A 400 -4.55 11.26 -2.32
C PHE A 400 -5.55 12.42 -2.30
N VAL A 401 -5.07 13.62 -2.00
CA VAL A 401 -5.86 14.86 -2.06
C VAL A 401 -5.17 15.85 -2.99
N TYR A 402 -5.94 16.54 -3.82
CA TYR A 402 -5.44 17.65 -4.60
C TYR A 402 -5.54 18.93 -3.78
N GLU A 403 -4.41 19.44 -3.32
CA GLU A 403 -4.33 20.65 -2.51
C GLU A 403 -3.18 21.53 -2.95
N LYS A 404 -3.37 22.86 -2.86
CA LYS A 404 -2.33 23.85 -3.18
C LYS A 404 -1.64 23.58 -4.53
N GLY A 405 -2.44 23.17 -5.54
CA GLY A 405 -2.02 22.97 -6.92
C GLY A 405 -1.28 21.67 -7.23
N ALA A 406 -1.28 20.67 -6.33
CA ALA A 406 -0.71 19.35 -6.62
C ALA A 406 -1.43 18.22 -5.87
N TRP A 407 -1.33 17.01 -6.39
CA TRP A 407 -1.76 15.79 -5.70
C TRP A 407 -0.77 15.40 -4.59
N ARG A 408 -1.30 15.18 -3.38
CA ARG A 408 -0.56 14.88 -2.16
C ARG A 408 -1.04 13.58 -1.54
N LEU A 409 -0.14 12.80 -0.95
CA LEU A 409 -0.48 11.65 -0.13
C LEU A 409 -1.09 12.12 1.18
N ASP A 410 -2.32 11.69 1.46
CA ASP A 410 -3.08 12.11 2.64
C ASP A 410 -3.16 11.01 3.71
N SER A 411 -3.13 9.75 3.29
CA SER A 411 -2.98 8.61 4.19
C SER A 411 -2.40 7.40 3.47
N VAL A 412 -1.68 6.57 4.22
CA VAL A 412 -1.25 5.25 3.78
C VAL A 412 -1.27 4.28 4.96
N SER A 413 -1.74 3.07 4.73
CA SER A 413 -1.67 1.98 5.72
C SER A 413 -1.55 0.66 4.99
N GLN A 414 -0.68 -0.22 5.47
CA GLN A 414 -0.74 -1.62 5.10
C GLN A 414 -1.90 -2.22 5.88
N LEU A 415 -2.87 -2.81 5.18
CA LEU A 415 -3.87 -3.57 5.91
C LEU A 415 -3.18 -4.85 6.38
N PRO A 416 -3.31 -5.22 7.67
CA PRO A 416 -2.87 -6.52 8.11
C PRO A 416 -3.52 -7.54 7.19
N ILE A 417 -2.70 -8.25 6.43
CA ILE A 417 -3.10 -9.60 6.04
C ILE A 417 -3.30 -10.24 7.40
N ALA A 418 -4.49 -10.76 7.70
CA ALA A 418 -4.69 -11.51 8.93
C ALA A 418 -3.59 -12.58 8.98
N HIS A 419 -2.50 -12.29 9.69
CA HIS A 419 -1.42 -13.22 9.93
C HIS A 419 -2.06 -14.13 10.94
N TYR A 420 -2.50 -15.27 10.42
CA TYR A 420 -3.21 -16.34 11.09
C TYR A 420 -3.15 -16.18 12.60
N GLU A 421 -4.26 -15.77 13.22
CA GLU A 421 -4.43 -16.00 14.64
C GLU A 421 -4.33 -17.52 14.79
N THR A 422 -3.17 -17.98 15.27
CA THR A 422 -3.00 -19.34 15.75
C THR A 422 -3.89 -19.46 16.97
N ASN A 423 -5.09 -20.00 16.78
CA ASN A 423 -5.82 -20.60 17.88
C ASN A 423 -5.15 -21.92 18.27
#